data_AF-A0A2C1JY14-F1
#
_entry.id   AF-A0A2C1JY14-F1
#
_cell.length_a   1.000
_cell.length_b   1.000
_cell.length_c   1.000
_cell.angle_alpha   90.00
_cell.angle_beta   90.00
_cell.angle_gamma   90.00
#
_symmetry.space_group_name_H-M   'P 1'
#
loop_
_entity.id
_entity.type
_entity.pdbx_description
1 polymer ?
#
loop_
_entity_poly.entity_id
_entity_poly.type
_entity_poly.pdbx_seq_one_letter_code
_entity_poly.pdbx_strand_id
1 'polypeptide(L)' 'MFYVVLDLGCAECGESSNVLGIFTSLDKAKAARDEYKELNSLDEYSDHEFFIYKIDELDKIFNNSFEHLVE' A
#
# COMPACT_ATOMS: atom_id res chain seq x y z
N MET A 1 14.05 9.00 -0.54
CA MET A 1 13.43 7.73 -0.13
C MET A 1 11.97 8.00 0.13
N PHE A 2 11.09 7.28 -0.54
CA PHE A 2 9.65 7.41 -0.45
C PHE A 2 9.02 6.06 -0.14
N TYR A 3 7.79 6.08 0.33
CA TYR A 3 7.00 4.92 0.68
C TYR A 3 5.67 5.01 -0.05
N VAL A 4 5.41 4.07 -0.95
CA VAL A 4 4.17 3.98 -1.71
C VAL A 4 3.26 2.99 -0.99
N VAL A 5 2.07 3.43 -0.61
CA VAL A 5 1.06 2.60 0.03
C VAL A 5 0.05 2.17 -1.01
N LEU A 6 -0.16 0.86 -1.12
CA LEU A 6 -1.11 0.24 -2.04
C LEU A 6 -2.18 -0.52 -1.27
N ASP A 7 -3.40 -0.40 -1.78
CA ASP A 7 -4.56 -1.22 -1.47
C ASP A 7 -4.82 -2.09 -2.70
N LEU A 8 -4.58 -3.39 -2.58
CA LEU A 8 -4.88 -4.36 -3.61
C LEU A 8 -6.30 -4.88 -3.36
N GLY A 9 -7.25 -4.33 -4.14
CA GLY A 9 -8.65 -4.74 -4.09
C GLY A 9 -8.87 -6.20 -4.49
N CYS A 10 -10.04 -6.71 -4.11
CA CYS A 10 -10.46 -8.09 -4.29
C CYS A 10 -10.81 -8.43 -5.75
N ALA A 11 -10.05 -9.36 -6.33
CA ALA A 11 -10.24 -9.81 -7.71
C ALA A 11 -11.57 -10.56 -7.92
N GLU A 12 -12.08 -11.23 -6.89
CA GLU A 12 -13.33 -12.03 -6.98
C GLU A 12 -14.59 -11.15 -7.00
N CYS A 13 -14.55 -10.06 -6.25
CA CYS A 13 -15.66 -9.13 -6.09
C CYS A 13 -15.53 -7.88 -6.97
N GLY A 14 -14.42 -7.74 -7.69
CA GLY A 14 -14.21 -6.70 -8.71
C GLY A 14 -13.81 -5.34 -8.13
N GLU A 15 -13.36 -5.31 -6.88
CA GLU A 15 -12.93 -4.08 -6.22
C GLU A 15 -11.60 -3.62 -6.79
N SER A 16 -11.52 -2.33 -7.09
CA SER A 16 -10.35 -1.74 -7.74
C SER A 16 -9.20 -1.58 -6.76
N SER A 17 -7.98 -1.83 -7.23
CA SER A 17 -6.77 -1.53 -6.48
C SER A 17 -6.45 -0.03 -6.52
N ASN A 18 -5.91 0.50 -5.43
CA ASN A 18 -5.68 1.93 -5.24
C ASN A 18 -4.25 2.22 -4.75
N VAL A 19 -3.69 3.34 -5.22
CA VAL A 19 -2.55 3.98 -4.56
C VAL A 19 -3.11 4.88 -3.47
N LEU A 20 -2.92 4.50 -2.20
CA LEU A 20 -3.41 5.29 -1.06
C LEU A 20 -2.58 6.56 -0.87
N GLY A 21 -1.29 6.52 -1.18
CA GLY A 21 -0.44 7.69 -1.15
C GLY A 21 1.06 7.40 -1.29
N ILE A 22 1.83 8.48 -1.42
CA ILE A 22 3.29 8.46 -1.46
C ILE A 22 3.81 9.33 -0.32
N PHE A 23 4.57 8.73 0.59
CA PHE A 23 5.00 9.35 1.83
C PHE A 23 6.52 9.44 1.90
N THR A 24 7.03 10.42 2.64
CA THR A 24 8.46 10.59 2.91
C THR A 24 8.93 9.88 4.19
N SER A 25 8.02 9.28 4.95
CA SER A 25 8.28 8.56 6.20
C SER A 25 7.45 7.27 6.25
N LEU A 26 8.06 6.20 6.78
CA LEU A 26 7.38 4.93 6.99
C LEU A 26 6.24 5.06 8.00
N ASP A 27 6.42 5.84 9.07
CA ASP A 27 5.38 6.01 10.10
C ASP A 27 4.14 6.68 9.51
N LYS A 28 4.32 7.66 8.63
CA LYS A 28 3.20 8.30 7.91
C LYS A 28 2.51 7.34 6.95
N ALA A 29 3.28 6.49 6.27
CA ALA A 29 2.74 5.46 5.39
C ALA A 29 1.91 4.42 6.15
N LYS A 30 2.42 3.94 7.30
CA LYS A 30 1.70 3.01 8.18
C LYS A 30 0.43 3.65 8.75
N ALA A 31 0.52 4.87 9.26
CA ALA A 31 -0.64 5.60 9.78
C ALA A 31 -1.74 5.78 8.71
N ALA A 32 -1.37 6.15 7.48
CA ALA A 32 -2.33 6.32 6.40
C ALA A 32 -3.00 4.99 5.97
N ARG A 33 -2.23 3.89 5.94
CA ARG A 33 -2.78 2.54 5.70
C ARG A 33 -3.81 2.19 6.78
N ASP A 34 -3.46 2.39 8.04
CA ASP A 34 -4.29 1.98 9.17
C ASP A 34 -5.56 2.85 9.26
N GLU A 35 -5.44 4.17 9.04
CA GLU A 35 -6.58 5.09 8.93
C GLU A 35 -7.52 4.69 7.79
N TYR A 36 -6.98 4.33 6.61
CA TYR A 36 -7.80 3.89 5.49
C TYR A 36 -8.54 2.57 5.79
N LYS A 37 -7.88 1.61 6.45
CA LYS A 37 -8.53 0.36 6.88
C LYS A 37 -9.69 0.63 7.83
N GLU A 38 -9.48 1.50 8.82
CA GLU A 38 -10.51 1.87 9.80
C GLU A 38 -11.70 2.56 9.14
N LEU A 39 -11.44 3.57 8.30
CA LEU A 39 -12.48 4.36 7.63
C LEU A 39 -13.36 3.52 6.69
N ASN A 40 -12.77 2.50 6.05
CA ASN A 40 -13.47 1.65 5.08
C ASN A 40 -13.93 0.32 5.68
N SER A 41 -13.76 0.10 6.98
CA SER A 41 -14.10 -1.16 7.66
C SER A 41 -13.47 -2.39 7.01
N LEU A 42 -12.23 -2.25 6.54
CA LEU A 42 -11.46 -3.33 5.92
C LEU A 42 -10.72 -4.07 7.04
N ASP A 43 -11.44 -5.03 7.64
CA ASP A 43 -10.95 -5.88 8.72
C ASP A 43 -10.19 -7.11 8.21
N GLU A 44 -9.83 -8.03 9.10
CA GLU A 44 -9.09 -9.26 8.77
C GLU A 44 -9.87 -10.25 7.87
N TYR A 45 -11.18 -10.03 7.68
CA TYR A 45 -12.04 -10.82 6.79
C TYR A 45 -12.22 -10.17 5.43
N SER A 46 -11.64 -8.97 5.22
CA SER A 46 -11.58 -8.33 3.92
C SER A 46 -10.56 -9.03 3.01
N ASP A 47 -10.94 -9.28 1.77
CA ASP A 47 -10.06 -9.83 0.73
C ASP A 47 -9.06 -8.77 0.17
N HIS A 48 -8.97 -7.60 0.82
CA HIS A 48 -8.00 -6.57 0.47
C HIS A 48 -6.63 -6.84 1.06
N GLU A 49 -5.60 -6.75 0.22
CA GLU A 49 -4.21 -6.81 0.67
C GLU A 49 -3.57 -5.44 0.66
N PHE A 50 -2.80 -5.11 1.71
CA PHE A 50 -2.17 -3.80 1.84
C PHE A 50 -0.66 -3.93 1.82
N PHE A 51 -0.02 -3.13 0.96
CA PHE A 51 1.43 -3.16 0.78
C PHE A 51 2.04 -1.77 0.97
N ILE A 52 3.23 -1.72 1.58
CA ILE A 52 4.05 -0.51 1.65
C ILE A 52 5.38 -0.79 0.96
N TYR A 53 5.61 -0.15 -0.20
CA TYR A 53 6.85 -0.27 -0.95
C TYR A 53 7.77 0.91 -0.68
N LYS A 54 9.00 0.61 -0.26
CA LYS A 54 10.09 1.57 -0.09
C LYS A 54 10.82 1.76 -1.41
N ILE A 55 10.69 2.95 -1.99
CA ILE A 55 11.41 3.35 -3.20
C ILE A 55 12.49 4.38 -2.88
N ASP A 56 13.64 4.20 -3.49
CA ASP A 56 14.86 4.97 -3.31
C ASP A 56 15.04 6.05 -4.39
N GLU A 57 14.39 5.88 -5.54
CA GLU A 57 14.51 6.74 -6.72
C GLU A 57 13.14 6.96 -7.39
N LEU A 58 12.92 8.15 -7.94
CA LEU A 58 11.73 8.48 -8.75
C LEU A 58 12.01 8.19 -10.24
N ASP A 59 10.95 8.11 -11.05
CA ASP A 59 11.05 7.91 -12.50
C ASP A 59 11.80 6.64 -12.92
N LYS A 60 11.67 5.58 -12.10
CA LYS A 60 12.34 4.30 -12.29
C LYS A 60 11.34 3.13 -12.25
N ILE A 61 11.54 2.17 -13.14
CA ILE A 61 10.79 0.92 -13.15
C ILE A 61 11.48 -0.08 -12.21
N PHE A 62 10.74 -0.58 -11.23
CA PHE A 62 11.20 -1.63 -10.31
C PHE A 62 10.56 -2.96 -10.73
N ASN A 63 11.37 -3.91 -11.20
CA ASN A 63 10.90 -5.19 -11.78
C ASN A 63 10.72 -6.32 -10.75
N ASN A 64 11.22 -6.16 -9.52
CA ASN A 64 11.16 -7.19 -8.47
C ASN A 64 10.83 -6.54 -7.12
N SER A 65 9.57 -6.15 -6.96
CA SER A 65 9.14 -5.22 -5.92
C SER A 65 9.12 -5.79 -4.50
N PHE A 66 9.18 -7.11 -4.31
CA PHE A 66 9.18 -7.72 -2.96
C PHE A 66 10.41 -7.35 -2.12
N GLU A 67 11.57 -7.06 -2.75
CA GLU A 67 12.76 -6.58 -2.03
C GLU A 67 12.57 -5.18 -1.43
N HIS A 68 11.58 -4.44 -1.94
CA HIS A 68 11.22 -3.11 -1.50
C HIS A 68 10.04 -3.12 -0.52
N LEU A 69 9.47 -4.29 -0.23
CA LEU A 69 8.33 -4.39 0.67
C LEU A 69 8.76 -4.16 2.13
N VAL A 70 7.95 -3.41 2.85
CA VAL A 70 8.14 -3.12 4.27
C VAL A 70 7.01 -3.77 5.07
N GLU A 71 7.35 -4.47 6.15
CA GLU A 71 6.42 -5.01 7.15
C GLU A 71 5.71 -3.90 7.95
#